data_AF-A0AAD1H7D9-F1
#
_entry.id   AF-A0AAD1H7D9-F1
#
_cell.length_a   1.000
_cell.length_b   1.000
_cell.length_c   1.000
_cell.angle_alpha   90.00
_cell.angle_beta   90.00
_cell.angle_gamma   90.00
#
_symmetry.space_group_name_H-M   'P 1'
#
loop_
_entity.id
_entity.type
_entity.pdbx_description
1 polymer ?
#
loop_
_entity_poly.entity_id
_entity_poly.type
_entity_poly.pdbx_seq_one_letter_code
_entity_poly.pdbx_strand_id
1 'polypeptide(L)'
;MLAPAEALAPAYEAERVVGVSRRIGAAVPSKDTRDRYVRTECVLVLHHACEMLLRLFFAHVEKQDCPWLGMAASVSFAEFKAKVSTALRTGFHRDDLAQVFLGGTDPGDANLSVEAEEFEDTIVAWQLLLETAANTVLSESFLYNSAKHGLTVVHTDESTRMVITPPDGGAPIQLASGSQLTYLHKPETPGAKGGPEWWVSLTHTLPDQDIEVSLLIQRALSSLWNVARRRYTGQAGEVTIVAARVVLDAIYRPVAAEGSVVRTMSHELTKKDLQGEFSGINARMTGPGLPDEDEWDPEAPADGPPPRRVVLPVRQQDRRIISTSTRKLLPFSPNWSTRV
;
A
#
# COMPACT_ATOMS: atom_id res chain seq x y z
N MET A 1 19.56 4.54 6.00
CA MET A 1 20.51 5.66 6.21
C MET A 1 20.65 6.43 4.89
N LEU A 2 20.33 7.73 4.86
CA LEU A 2 20.47 8.54 3.65
C LEU A 2 21.94 8.73 3.27
N ALA A 3 22.22 8.83 1.97
CA ALA A 3 23.56 9.11 1.47
C ALA A 3 24.13 10.42 2.10
N PRO A 4 25.42 10.47 2.41
CA PRO A 4 26.06 11.67 2.95
C PRO A 4 26.02 12.80 1.90
N ALA A 5 26.10 14.05 2.35
CA ALA A 5 25.93 15.21 1.48
C ALA A 5 27.00 15.25 0.38
N GLU A 6 28.22 14.82 0.70
CA GLU A 6 29.37 14.75 -0.19
C GLU A 6 29.11 13.76 -1.35
N ALA A 7 28.41 12.66 -1.10
CA ALA A 7 28.05 11.70 -2.13
C ALA A 7 26.92 12.22 -3.05
N LEU A 8 26.11 13.16 -2.57
CA LEU A 8 25.00 13.75 -3.32
C LEU A 8 25.40 15.02 -4.08
N ALA A 9 26.46 15.72 -3.65
CA ALA A 9 26.88 17.01 -4.20
C ALA A 9 27.03 16.98 -5.73
N PRO A 10 27.70 16.00 -6.36
CA PRO A 10 27.82 15.97 -7.82
C PRO A 10 26.46 15.92 -8.55
N ALA A 11 25.48 15.22 -8.00
CA ALA A 11 24.15 15.08 -8.60
C ALA A 11 23.25 16.31 -8.39
N TYR A 12 23.52 17.11 -7.35
CA TYR A 12 22.78 18.33 -7.03
C TYR A 12 23.38 19.56 -7.72
N GLU A 13 24.69 19.61 -7.89
CA GLU A 13 25.42 20.68 -8.60
C GLU A 13 25.28 20.57 -10.12
N ALA A 14 24.97 19.38 -10.65
CA ALA A 14 24.72 19.18 -12.06
C ALA A 14 23.57 20.05 -12.58
N GLU A 15 23.82 20.74 -13.69
CA GLU A 15 22.78 21.47 -14.42
C GLU A 15 21.66 20.50 -14.83
N ARG A 16 20.41 20.87 -14.56
CA ARG A 16 19.24 20.08 -14.95
C ARG A 16 18.55 20.70 -16.14
N VAL A 17 18.45 19.91 -17.21
CA VAL A 17 17.70 20.26 -18.42
C VAL A 17 16.33 19.58 -18.36
N VAL A 18 15.27 20.37 -18.27
CA VAL A 18 13.88 19.89 -18.31
C VAL A 18 13.21 20.55 -19.52
N GLY A 19 13.09 19.79 -20.61
CA GLY A 19 12.64 20.33 -21.90
C GLY A 19 13.58 21.44 -22.38
N VAL A 20 13.04 22.66 -22.53
CA VAL A 20 13.82 23.86 -22.92
C VAL A 20 14.36 24.64 -21.72
N SER A 21 13.94 24.30 -20.49
CA SER A 21 14.36 25.00 -19.29
C SER A 21 15.66 24.43 -18.76
N ARG A 22 16.61 25.32 -18.47
CA ARG A 22 17.85 25.00 -17.78
C ARG A 22 17.76 25.48 -16.34
N ARG A 23 18.06 24.61 -15.40
CA ARG A 23 18.19 24.95 -13.98
C ARG A 23 19.63 24.72 -13.55
N ILE A 24 20.24 25.78 -13.04
CA ILE A 24 21.55 25.69 -12.38
C ILE A 24 21.43 24.70 -11.23
N GLY A 25 22.52 23.99 -10.94
CA GLY A 25 22.61 23.12 -9.77
C GLY A 25 22.20 23.85 -8.48
N ALA A 26 21.70 23.07 -7.53
CA ALA A 26 21.31 23.54 -6.21
C ALA A 26 22.24 22.95 -5.15
N ALA A 27 22.33 23.59 -3.99
CA ALA A 27 22.99 22.97 -2.84
C ALA A 27 22.22 21.71 -2.40
N VAL A 28 22.95 20.73 -1.88
CA VAL A 28 22.32 19.55 -1.26
C VAL A 28 21.47 20.01 -0.07
N PRO A 29 20.17 19.67 -0.01
CA PRO A 29 19.32 20.02 1.12
C PRO A 29 19.85 19.42 2.44
N SER A 30 19.53 20.07 3.57
CA SER A 30 19.89 19.57 4.89
C SER A 30 19.39 18.14 5.12
N LYS A 31 20.05 17.37 5.99
CA LYS A 31 19.60 16.00 6.35
C LYS A 31 18.12 16.00 6.74
N ASP A 32 17.71 16.89 7.63
CA ASP A 32 16.31 17.01 8.09
C ASP A 32 15.33 17.28 6.93
N THR A 33 15.67 18.17 5.99
CA THR A 33 14.84 18.41 4.81
C THR A 33 14.69 17.15 3.96
N ARG A 34 15.78 16.39 3.79
CA ARG A 34 15.78 15.14 3.01
C ARG A 34 14.98 14.04 3.72
N ASP A 35 15.12 13.89 5.03
CA ASP A 35 14.37 12.91 5.82
C ASP A 35 12.87 13.18 5.77
N ARG A 36 12.46 14.46 5.92
CA ARG A 36 11.05 14.87 5.77
C ARG A 36 10.51 14.55 4.39
N TYR A 37 11.26 14.88 3.34
CA TYR A 37 10.89 14.57 1.96
C TYR A 37 10.72 13.07 1.76
N VAL A 38 11.70 12.27 2.19
CA VAL A 38 11.67 10.80 2.04
C VAL A 38 10.47 10.20 2.78
N ARG A 39 10.18 10.62 4.01
CA ARG A 39 9.01 10.16 4.78
C ARG A 39 7.70 10.45 4.06
N THR A 40 7.52 11.68 3.58
CA THR A 40 6.32 12.07 2.84
C THR A 40 6.18 11.28 1.54
N GLU A 41 7.27 11.13 0.78
CA GLU A 41 7.26 10.35 -0.46
C GLU A 41 6.98 8.86 -0.22
N CYS A 42 7.47 8.26 0.87
CA CYS A 42 7.17 6.87 1.21
C CYS A 42 5.66 6.65 1.40
N VAL A 43 4.99 7.54 2.13
CA VAL A 43 3.54 7.52 2.29
C VAL A 43 2.83 7.65 0.94
N LEU A 44 3.26 8.58 0.08
CA LEU A 44 2.66 8.76 -1.24
C LEU A 44 2.83 7.52 -2.12
N VAL A 45 4.04 6.95 -2.16
CA VAL A 45 4.37 5.75 -2.93
C VAL A 45 3.54 4.56 -2.46
N LEU A 46 3.45 4.33 -1.15
CA LEU A 46 2.64 3.26 -0.58
C LEU A 46 1.18 3.39 -0.99
N HIS A 47 0.58 4.56 -0.78
CA HIS A 47 -0.83 4.79 -1.12
C HIS A 47 -1.11 4.60 -2.61
N HIS A 48 -0.22 5.09 -3.48
CA HIS A 48 -0.31 4.86 -4.92
C HIS A 48 -0.18 3.37 -5.29
N ALA A 49 0.75 2.65 -4.65
CA ALA A 49 0.93 1.22 -4.86
C ALA A 49 -0.31 0.43 -4.42
N CYS A 50 -0.85 0.70 -3.24
CA CYS A 50 -2.05 0.07 -2.70
C CYS A 50 -3.27 0.30 -3.61
N GLU A 51 -3.52 1.55 -4.01
CA GLU A 51 -4.62 1.88 -4.92
C GLU A 51 -4.45 1.16 -6.28
N MET A 52 -3.25 1.19 -6.84
CA MET A 52 -2.95 0.54 -8.11
C MET A 52 -3.15 -0.98 -8.04
N LEU A 53 -2.69 -1.64 -6.97
CA LEU A 53 -2.86 -3.07 -6.74
C LEU A 53 -4.34 -3.46 -6.73
N LEU A 54 -5.14 -2.80 -5.89
CA LEU A 54 -6.56 -3.09 -5.74
C LEU A 54 -7.33 -2.86 -7.03
N ARG A 55 -7.09 -1.73 -7.70
CA ARG A 55 -7.75 -1.42 -8.97
C ARG A 55 -7.43 -2.47 -10.03
N LEU A 56 -6.16 -2.82 -10.20
CA LEU A 56 -5.74 -3.80 -11.20
C LEU A 56 -6.26 -5.19 -10.88
N PHE A 57 -6.21 -5.62 -9.62
CA PHE A 57 -6.80 -6.88 -9.17
C PHE A 57 -8.28 -6.95 -9.56
N PHE A 58 -9.07 -5.95 -9.14
CA PHE A 58 -10.50 -5.90 -9.44
C PHE A 58 -10.83 -5.87 -10.94
N ALA A 59 -10.04 -5.14 -11.73
CA ALA A 59 -10.23 -5.11 -13.17
C ALA A 59 -9.96 -6.48 -13.81
N HIS A 60 -8.97 -7.22 -13.32
CA HIS A 60 -8.66 -8.56 -13.80
C HIS A 60 -9.67 -9.60 -13.32
N VAL A 61 -10.32 -9.41 -12.18
CA VAL A 61 -11.42 -10.30 -11.73
C VAL A 61 -12.69 -10.07 -12.54
N GLU A 62 -13.14 -8.82 -12.66
CA GLU A 62 -14.48 -8.52 -13.20
C GLU A 62 -14.55 -8.33 -14.71
N LYS A 63 -13.43 -7.95 -15.33
CA LYS A 63 -13.35 -7.59 -16.76
C LYS A 63 -12.26 -8.39 -17.45
N GLN A 64 -12.22 -9.69 -17.20
CA GLN A 64 -11.23 -10.63 -17.76
C GLN A 64 -11.06 -10.55 -19.28
N ASP A 65 -12.07 -10.13 -20.04
CA ASP A 65 -11.91 -9.98 -21.50
C ASP A 65 -11.03 -8.78 -21.88
N CYS A 66 -11.02 -7.72 -21.07
CA CYS A 66 -10.25 -6.49 -21.29
C CYS A 66 -10.09 -5.70 -19.97
N PRO A 67 -9.18 -6.12 -19.06
CA PRO A 67 -9.00 -5.46 -17.77
C PRO A 67 -8.61 -3.99 -17.89
N TRP A 68 -7.89 -3.60 -18.95
CA TRP A 68 -7.47 -2.21 -19.19
C TRP A 68 -8.67 -1.28 -19.39
N LEU A 69 -9.73 -1.74 -20.04
CA LEU A 69 -10.95 -0.96 -20.18
C LEU A 69 -11.73 -0.92 -18.85
N GLY A 70 -11.68 -2.00 -18.07
CA GLY A 70 -12.20 -2.03 -16.69
C GLY A 70 -11.50 -1.00 -15.78
N MET A 71 -10.18 -0.91 -15.87
CA MET A 71 -9.37 0.11 -15.20
C MET A 71 -9.77 1.52 -15.64
N ALA A 72 -9.86 1.77 -16.94
CA ALA A 72 -10.21 3.07 -17.49
C ALA A 72 -11.64 3.52 -17.11
N ALA A 73 -12.56 2.57 -16.93
CA ALA A 73 -13.94 2.84 -16.49
C ALA A 73 -14.06 3.15 -14.99
N SER A 74 -13.04 2.81 -14.19
CA SER A 74 -13.05 2.98 -12.73
C SER A 74 -12.70 4.41 -12.32
N VAL A 75 -13.62 5.36 -12.59
CA VAL A 75 -13.38 6.80 -12.35
C VAL A 75 -13.91 7.31 -11.00
N SER A 76 -14.89 6.62 -10.41
CA SER A 76 -15.51 7.02 -9.14
C SER A 76 -14.73 6.48 -7.95
N PHE A 77 -14.03 7.36 -7.22
CA PHE A 77 -13.30 6.97 -6.02
C PHE A 77 -14.22 6.50 -4.89
N ALA A 78 -15.46 7.01 -4.84
CA ALA A 78 -16.45 6.57 -3.85
C ALA A 78 -16.89 5.13 -4.09
N GLU A 79 -17.20 4.77 -5.35
CA GLU A 79 -17.53 3.40 -5.74
C GLU A 79 -16.35 2.46 -5.51
N PHE A 80 -15.14 2.90 -5.86
CA PHE A 80 -13.92 2.14 -5.58
C PHE A 80 -13.77 1.84 -4.09
N LYS A 81 -13.91 2.83 -3.20
CA LYS A 81 -13.83 2.59 -1.74
C LYS A 81 -14.94 1.69 -1.22
N ALA A 82 -16.17 1.83 -1.72
CA ALA A 82 -17.27 0.93 -1.34
C ALA A 82 -16.97 -0.53 -1.73
N LYS A 83 -16.34 -0.72 -2.89
CA LYS A 83 -15.91 -2.02 -3.37
C LYS A 83 -14.75 -2.61 -2.55
N VAL A 84 -13.73 -1.80 -2.25
CA VAL A 84 -12.63 -2.19 -1.34
C VAL A 84 -13.17 -2.59 0.02
N SER A 85 -14.08 -1.80 0.60
CA SER A 85 -14.72 -2.11 1.88
C SER A 85 -15.55 -3.39 1.83
N THR A 86 -16.24 -3.66 0.72
CA THR A 86 -16.97 -4.91 0.54
C THR A 86 -16.02 -6.10 0.49
N ALA A 87 -14.97 -6.03 -0.33
CA ALA A 87 -13.98 -7.09 -0.46
C ALA A 87 -13.27 -7.39 0.86
N LEU A 88 -12.89 -6.36 1.62
CA LEU A 88 -12.27 -6.53 2.94
C LEU A 88 -13.21 -7.24 3.94
N ARG A 89 -14.52 -6.99 3.86
CA ARG A 89 -15.51 -7.63 4.75
C ARG A 89 -15.84 -9.06 4.33
N THR A 90 -15.90 -9.35 3.02
CA THR A 90 -16.29 -10.66 2.51
C THR A 90 -15.10 -11.60 2.28
N GLY A 91 -13.89 -11.07 2.34
CA GLY A 91 -12.66 -11.75 1.94
C GLY A 91 -12.39 -11.65 0.44
N PHE A 92 -11.12 -11.82 0.08
CA PHE A 92 -10.68 -12.01 -1.31
C PHE A 92 -10.76 -13.49 -1.66
N HIS A 93 -11.36 -13.83 -2.81
CA HIS A 93 -11.50 -15.23 -3.21
C HIS A 93 -10.16 -15.84 -3.63
N ARG A 94 -9.82 -16.99 -3.05
CA ARG A 94 -8.58 -17.73 -3.29
C ARG A 94 -8.32 -17.99 -4.78
N ASP A 95 -9.33 -18.41 -5.53
CA ASP A 95 -9.19 -18.71 -6.96
C ASP A 95 -8.97 -17.45 -7.80
N ASP A 96 -9.56 -16.31 -7.42
CA ASP A 96 -9.31 -15.02 -8.08
C ASP A 96 -7.85 -14.60 -7.85
N LEU A 97 -7.33 -14.76 -6.63
CA LEU A 97 -5.94 -14.47 -6.30
C LEU A 97 -4.98 -15.33 -7.14
N ALA A 98 -5.20 -16.64 -7.14
CA ALA A 98 -4.39 -17.60 -7.91
C ALA A 98 -4.42 -17.28 -9.40
N GLN A 99 -5.62 -17.04 -9.95
CA GLN A 99 -5.81 -16.78 -11.36
C GLN A 99 -5.18 -15.46 -11.82
N VAL A 100 -5.24 -14.42 -10.98
CA VAL A 100 -4.73 -13.07 -11.29
C VAL A 100 -3.22 -13.00 -11.14
N PHE A 101 -2.66 -13.54 -10.06
CA PHE A 101 -1.23 -13.37 -9.74
C PHE A 101 -0.34 -14.52 -10.22
N LEU A 102 -0.87 -15.74 -10.27
CA LEU A 102 -0.11 -16.96 -10.65
C LEU A 102 -0.57 -17.55 -11.99
N GLY A 103 -1.73 -17.12 -12.49
CA GLY A 103 -2.21 -17.45 -13.84
C GLY A 103 -2.96 -18.76 -13.96
N GLY A 104 -3.26 -19.44 -12.85
CA GLY A 104 -4.10 -20.63 -12.80
C GLY A 104 -4.56 -20.93 -11.38
N THR A 105 -5.44 -21.90 -11.20
CA THR A 105 -5.99 -22.28 -9.89
C THR A 105 -5.08 -23.21 -9.10
N ASP A 106 -4.10 -23.83 -9.71
CA ASP A 106 -3.13 -24.72 -9.06
C ASP A 106 -1.82 -24.74 -9.88
N PRO A 107 -0.72 -25.31 -9.38
CA PRO A 107 0.55 -25.34 -10.13
C PRO A 107 0.44 -26.00 -11.51
N GLY A 108 -0.39 -27.03 -11.64
CA GLY A 108 -0.61 -27.74 -12.90
C GLY A 108 -1.37 -26.90 -13.92
N ASP A 109 -2.50 -26.29 -13.52
CA ASP A 109 -3.26 -25.37 -14.37
C ASP A 109 -2.44 -24.13 -14.74
N ALA A 110 -1.66 -23.59 -13.81
CA ALA A 110 -0.75 -22.48 -14.07
C ALA A 110 0.45 -22.88 -14.93
N ASN A 111 0.74 -24.18 -15.06
CA ASN A 111 1.95 -24.76 -15.67
C ASN A 111 3.23 -24.21 -15.03
N LEU A 112 3.24 -24.10 -13.69
CA LEU A 112 4.36 -23.63 -12.89
C LEU A 112 5.09 -24.82 -12.26
N SER A 113 6.42 -24.77 -12.28
CA SER A 113 7.28 -25.75 -11.61
C SER A 113 7.51 -25.33 -10.15
N VAL A 114 6.45 -25.39 -9.35
CA VAL A 114 6.44 -25.09 -7.91
C VAL A 114 5.64 -26.16 -7.16
N GLU A 115 5.98 -26.38 -5.89
CA GLU A 115 5.22 -27.29 -5.05
C GLU A 115 3.85 -26.69 -4.68
N ALA A 116 2.86 -27.55 -4.42
CA ALA A 116 1.50 -27.10 -4.09
C ALA A 116 1.46 -26.24 -2.83
N GLU A 117 2.24 -26.58 -1.81
CA GLU A 117 2.34 -25.81 -0.56
C GLU A 117 2.91 -24.40 -0.82
N GLU A 118 3.96 -24.29 -1.61
CA GLU A 118 4.57 -23.00 -1.97
C GLU A 118 3.62 -22.11 -2.80
N PHE A 119 2.78 -22.75 -3.64
CA PHE A 119 1.75 -22.08 -4.42
C PHE A 119 0.64 -21.52 -3.53
N GLU A 120 0.11 -22.31 -2.58
CA GLU A 120 -0.89 -21.83 -1.62
C GLU A 120 -0.34 -20.74 -0.70
N ASP A 121 0.87 -20.91 -0.19
CA ASP A 121 1.52 -19.92 0.67
C ASP A 121 1.69 -18.57 -0.06
N THR A 122 1.97 -18.60 -1.36
CA THR A 122 2.01 -17.40 -2.20
C THR A 122 0.64 -16.75 -2.38
N ILE A 123 -0.44 -17.54 -2.43
CA ILE A 123 -1.79 -16.98 -2.50
C ILE A 123 -2.14 -16.28 -1.18
N VAL A 124 -1.81 -16.90 -0.04
CA VAL A 124 -1.96 -16.28 1.29
C VAL A 124 -1.15 -14.98 1.37
N ALA A 125 0.08 -14.99 0.88
CA ALA A 125 0.93 -13.79 0.81
C ALA A 125 0.25 -12.64 0.04
N TRP A 126 -0.32 -12.93 -1.13
CA TRP A 126 -1.03 -11.92 -1.92
C TRP A 126 -2.35 -11.47 -1.32
N GLN A 127 -3.05 -12.36 -0.61
CA GLN A 127 -4.23 -12.00 0.17
C GLN A 127 -3.88 -10.98 1.27
N LEU A 128 -2.87 -11.28 2.09
CA LEU A 128 -2.40 -10.39 3.16
C LEU A 128 -2.01 -9.00 2.62
N LEU A 129 -1.37 -8.98 1.45
CA LEU A 129 -0.98 -7.74 0.79
C LEU A 129 -2.18 -6.92 0.30
N LEU A 130 -3.21 -7.59 -0.24
CA LEU A 130 -4.46 -6.93 -0.66
C LEU A 130 -5.27 -6.42 0.53
N GLU A 131 -5.31 -7.17 1.62
CA GLU A 131 -5.96 -6.75 2.88
C GLU A 131 -5.26 -5.54 3.49
N THR A 132 -3.93 -5.56 3.50
CA THR A 132 -3.12 -4.40 3.93
C THR A 132 -3.38 -3.19 3.03
N ALA A 133 -3.34 -3.36 1.70
CA ALA A 133 -3.66 -2.29 0.76
C ALA A 133 -5.08 -1.73 0.95
N ALA A 134 -6.07 -2.61 1.20
CA ALA A 134 -7.45 -2.22 1.44
C ALA A 134 -7.58 -1.39 2.73
N ASN A 135 -6.95 -1.85 3.82
CA ASN A 135 -6.92 -1.14 5.09
C ASN A 135 -6.26 0.24 4.95
N THR A 136 -5.12 0.33 4.27
CA THR A 136 -4.41 1.60 4.01
C THR A 136 -5.29 2.58 3.25
N VAL A 137 -5.88 2.16 2.12
CA VAL A 137 -6.73 3.03 1.28
C VAL A 137 -7.98 3.53 2.02
N LEU A 138 -8.59 2.69 2.87
CA LEU A 138 -9.80 3.05 3.61
C LEU A 138 -9.50 3.93 4.83
N SER A 139 -8.48 3.56 5.62
CA SER A 139 -8.24 4.13 6.94
C SER A 139 -7.34 5.37 6.90
N GLU A 140 -6.44 5.47 5.93
CA GLU A 140 -5.44 6.55 5.88
C GLU A 140 -5.72 7.60 4.79
N SER A 141 -6.94 7.65 4.25
CA SER A 141 -7.27 8.59 3.15
C SER A 141 -7.08 10.07 3.51
N PHE A 142 -7.20 10.46 4.79
CA PHE A 142 -6.90 11.82 5.22
C PHE A 142 -5.40 12.12 5.23
N LEU A 143 -4.58 11.20 5.75
CA LEU A 143 -3.13 11.30 5.69
C LEU A 143 -2.67 11.46 4.23
N TYR A 144 -3.15 10.59 3.34
CA TYR A 144 -2.81 10.63 1.92
C TYR A 144 -3.18 11.96 1.27
N ASN A 145 -4.41 12.43 1.46
CA ASN A 145 -4.84 13.72 0.89
C ASN A 145 -4.00 14.88 1.44
N SER A 146 -3.69 14.86 2.74
CA SER A 146 -2.86 15.88 3.35
C SER A 146 -1.42 15.85 2.79
N ALA A 147 -0.79 14.69 2.70
CA ALA A 147 0.54 14.54 2.12
C ALA A 147 0.58 14.99 0.65
N LYS A 148 -0.38 14.53 -0.15
CA LYS A 148 -0.50 14.82 -1.58
C LYS A 148 -0.65 16.32 -1.88
N HIS A 149 -1.36 17.04 -1.01
CA HIS A 149 -1.61 18.48 -1.19
C HIS A 149 -0.64 19.37 -0.39
N GLY A 150 0.41 18.79 0.20
CA GLY A 150 1.40 19.55 0.98
C GLY A 150 0.82 20.14 2.28
N LEU A 151 -0.24 19.54 2.82
CA LEU A 151 -0.92 19.95 4.05
C LEU A 151 -0.38 19.22 5.28
N THR A 152 0.63 18.36 5.13
CA THR A 152 1.44 17.84 6.23
C THR A 152 2.51 18.87 6.58
N VAL A 153 2.09 19.92 7.32
CA VAL A 153 2.92 21.14 7.51
C VAL A 153 3.94 20.97 8.63
N VAL A 154 3.67 20.09 9.60
CA VAL A 154 4.50 19.94 10.81
C VAL A 154 4.96 18.50 10.93
N HIS A 155 6.29 18.34 10.94
CA HIS A 155 6.95 17.10 11.31
C HIS A 155 7.46 17.24 12.74
N THR A 156 7.20 16.24 13.57
CA THR A 156 7.87 16.15 14.87
C THR A 156 9.32 15.68 14.68
N ASP A 157 10.18 15.99 15.65
CA ASP A 157 11.61 15.59 15.64
C ASP A 157 11.75 14.06 15.79
N GLU A 158 12.85 13.47 15.31
CA GLU A 158 13.19 12.05 15.49
C GLU A 158 13.31 11.65 16.97
N SER A 159 13.63 12.61 17.84
CA SER A 159 13.69 12.43 19.30
C SER A 159 12.32 12.46 19.98
N THR A 160 11.24 12.73 19.25
CA THR A 160 9.88 12.77 19.81
C THR A 160 9.48 11.41 20.35
N ARG A 161 8.99 11.39 21.59
CA ARG A 161 8.44 10.19 22.22
C ARG A 161 7.09 10.52 22.85
N MET A 162 6.13 9.63 22.63
CA MET A 162 4.82 9.68 23.26
C MET A 162 4.73 8.54 24.25
N VAL A 163 4.46 8.86 25.52
CA VAL A 163 4.34 7.90 26.61
C VAL A 163 3.05 8.15 27.38
N ILE A 164 2.38 7.08 27.81
CA ILE A 164 1.33 7.15 28.83
C ILE A 164 1.95 6.71 30.15
N THR A 165 1.80 7.54 31.17
CA THR A 165 2.08 7.14 32.55
C THR A 165 0.78 6.63 33.18
N PRO A 166 0.72 5.35 33.59
CA PRO A 166 -0.44 4.81 34.29
C PRO A 166 -0.79 5.65 35.55
N PRO A 167 -2.08 5.83 35.88
CA PRO A 167 -2.51 6.64 37.02
C PRO A 167 -1.99 6.15 38.38
N ASP A 168 -1.68 4.86 38.47
CA ASP A 168 -1.13 4.19 39.64
C ASP A 168 0.41 4.34 39.78
N GLY A 169 1.05 5.07 38.86
CA GLY A 169 2.50 5.28 38.87
C GLY A 169 3.30 4.09 38.34
N GLY A 170 2.66 3.17 37.62
CA GLY A 170 3.34 2.07 36.92
C GLY A 170 4.35 2.52 35.87
N ALA A 171 5.06 1.56 35.28
CA ALA A 171 6.04 1.82 34.23
C ALA A 171 5.39 2.57 33.05
N PRO A 172 6.01 3.65 32.52
CA PRO A 172 5.50 4.36 31.36
C PRO A 172 5.37 3.42 30.15
N ILE A 173 4.23 3.50 29.47
CA ILE A 173 3.94 2.74 28.26
C ILE A 173 4.29 3.63 27.07
N GLN A 174 5.25 3.22 26.24
CA GLN A 174 5.59 3.92 25.01
C GLN A 174 4.50 3.69 23.97
N LEU A 175 3.90 4.78 23.47
CA LEU A 175 2.88 4.73 22.42
C LEU A 175 3.49 4.85 21.03
N ALA A 176 4.41 5.80 20.87
CA ALA A 176 5.08 6.11 19.61
C ALA A 176 6.44 6.76 19.88
N SER A 177 7.39 6.52 18.99
CA SER A 177 8.70 7.16 19.02
C SER A 177 9.14 7.50 17.61
N GLY A 178 9.62 8.72 17.39
CA GLY A 178 10.11 9.20 16.11
C GLY A 178 9.23 10.29 15.49
N SER A 179 9.52 10.60 14.23
CA SER A 179 8.89 11.68 13.50
C SER A 179 7.49 11.31 13.03
N GLN A 180 6.56 12.25 13.18
CA GLN A 180 5.15 12.10 12.84
C GLN A 180 4.73 13.16 11.82
N LEU A 181 3.82 12.77 10.92
CA LEU A 181 3.13 13.69 10.02
C LEU A 181 1.90 14.26 10.73
N THR A 182 1.89 15.58 10.91
CA THR A 182 0.75 16.29 11.48
C THR A 182 -0.14 16.85 10.38
N TYR A 183 -1.45 16.61 10.48
CA TYR A 183 -2.43 17.13 9.52
C TYR A 183 -3.79 17.39 10.17
N LEU A 184 -4.57 18.26 9.52
CA LEU A 184 -5.92 18.61 9.94
C LEU A 184 -6.95 17.94 9.04
N HIS A 185 -8.06 17.52 9.63
CA HIS A 185 -9.21 16.99 8.90
C HIS A 185 -10.51 17.35 9.60
N LYS A 186 -11.60 17.42 8.82
CA LYS A 186 -12.90 17.87 9.32
C LYS A 186 -13.69 16.76 10.04
N PRO A 187 -14.02 15.63 9.38
CA PRO A 187 -14.66 14.50 10.07
C PRO A 187 -13.66 13.73 10.94
N GLU A 188 -14.14 13.04 11.97
CA GLU A 188 -13.30 12.24 12.88
C GLU A 188 -12.48 11.17 12.16
N THR A 189 -13.14 10.34 11.34
CA THR A 189 -12.48 9.30 10.54
C THR A 189 -12.99 9.27 9.10
N PRO A 190 -12.25 8.63 8.18
CA PRO A 190 -12.77 8.36 6.85
C PRO A 190 -14.14 7.69 6.89
N GLY A 191 -15.12 8.29 6.22
CA GLY A 191 -16.50 7.78 6.16
C GLY A 191 -17.42 8.14 7.33
N ALA A 192 -16.92 8.79 8.39
CA ALA A 192 -17.76 9.25 9.49
C ALA A 192 -18.82 10.26 9.03
N LYS A 193 -20.03 10.14 9.58
CA LYS A 193 -21.16 11.05 9.32
C LYS A 193 -21.59 11.70 10.63
N GLY A 194 -21.49 13.03 10.71
CA GLY A 194 -21.80 13.80 11.93
C GLY A 194 -20.68 13.76 12.97
N GLY A 195 -20.97 14.26 14.18
CA GLY A 195 -20.00 14.37 15.28
C GLY A 195 -19.23 15.70 15.31
N PRO A 196 -18.26 15.84 16.23
CA PRO A 196 -17.41 17.01 16.31
C PRO A 196 -16.66 17.26 15.01
N GLU A 197 -16.59 18.53 14.61
CA GLU A 197 -15.83 18.95 13.45
C GLU A 197 -14.47 19.50 13.86
N TRP A 198 -13.47 19.20 13.03
CA TRP A 198 -12.08 19.66 13.10
C TRP A 198 -11.22 18.90 14.11
N TRP A 199 -10.29 18.14 13.54
CA TRP A 199 -9.40 17.23 14.23
C TRP A 199 -7.97 17.50 13.78
N VAL A 200 -7.04 17.31 14.69
CA VAL A 200 -5.62 17.18 14.40
C VAL A 200 -5.22 15.72 14.53
N SER A 201 -4.52 15.20 13.54
CA SER A 201 -3.94 13.86 13.58
C SER A 201 -2.43 13.93 13.47
N LEU A 202 -1.77 13.09 14.25
CA LEU A 202 -0.35 12.80 14.18
C LEU A 202 -0.20 11.34 13.76
N THR A 203 0.27 11.11 12.54
CA THR A 203 0.57 9.75 12.06
C THR A 203 2.06 9.52 12.08
N HIS A 204 2.47 8.50 12.83
CA HIS A 204 3.82 8.03 12.87
C HIS A 204 4.26 7.51 11.50
N THR A 205 5.44 7.91 11.03
CA THR A 205 5.95 7.45 9.71
C THR A 205 6.75 6.18 9.88
N LEU A 206 6.53 5.19 9.01
CA LEU A 206 7.31 3.95 8.98
C LEU A 206 7.89 3.74 7.58
N PRO A 207 8.92 4.52 7.18
CA PRO A 207 9.45 4.48 5.81
C PRO A 207 9.90 3.09 5.37
N ASP A 208 10.47 2.31 6.30
CA ASP A 208 10.93 0.95 6.03
C ASP A 208 9.74 0.04 5.67
N GLN A 209 8.65 0.08 6.46
CA GLN A 209 7.40 -0.62 6.17
C GLN A 209 6.80 -0.14 4.83
N ASP A 210 6.67 1.18 4.67
CA ASP A 210 6.03 1.79 3.50
C ASP A 210 6.77 1.38 2.20
N ILE A 211 8.11 1.37 2.20
CA ILE A 211 8.93 0.94 1.07
C ILE A 211 8.86 -0.58 0.86
N GLU A 212 9.02 -1.38 1.91
CA GLU A 212 9.03 -2.84 1.79
C GLU A 212 7.69 -3.38 1.27
N VAL A 213 6.57 -2.89 1.81
CA VAL A 213 5.23 -3.21 1.32
C VAL A 213 5.07 -2.74 -0.13
N SER A 214 5.53 -1.54 -0.49
CA SER A 214 5.49 -1.05 -1.87
C SER A 214 6.28 -1.93 -2.85
N LEU A 215 7.44 -2.46 -2.43
CA LEU A 215 8.24 -3.40 -3.23
C LEU A 215 7.54 -4.74 -3.42
N LEU A 216 6.86 -5.26 -2.40
CA LEU A 216 6.05 -6.47 -2.52
C LEU A 216 4.86 -6.24 -3.46
N ILE A 217 4.20 -5.08 -3.38
CA ILE A 217 3.15 -4.70 -4.33
C ILE A 217 3.69 -4.64 -5.75
N GLN A 218 4.88 -4.07 -5.96
CA GLN A 218 5.52 -4.03 -7.28
C GLN A 218 5.77 -5.45 -7.84
N ARG A 219 6.14 -6.41 -7.00
CA ARG A 219 6.31 -7.83 -7.40
C ARG A 219 4.98 -8.50 -7.73
N ALA A 220 3.93 -8.28 -6.94
CA ALA A 220 2.59 -8.76 -7.21
C ALA A 220 2.07 -8.21 -8.56
N LEU A 221 2.24 -6.91 -8.79
CA LEU A 221 1.87 -6.25 -10.04
C LEU A 221 2.66 -6.77 -11.23
N SER A 222 3.95 -7.01 -11.08
CA SER A 222 4.77 -7.62 -12.14
C SER A 222 4.27 -9.01 -12.52
N SER A 223 3.90 -9.82 -11.53
CA SER A 223 3.32 -11.14 -11.74
C SER A 223 1.98 -11.06 -12.46
N LEU A 224 1.08 -10.18 -12.01
CA LEU A 224 -0.20 -9.89 -12.67
C LEU A 224 0.00 -9.44 -14.13
N TRP A 225 0.95 -8.55 -14.40
CA TRP A 225 1.26 -8.10 -15.76
C TRP A 225 1.77 -9.23 -16.65
N ASN A 226 2.61 -10.13 -16.11
CA ASN A 226 3.12 -11.28 -16.86
C ASN A 226 2.04 -12.34 -17.10
N VAL A 227 1.15 -12.56 -16.12
CA VAL A 227 -0.05 -13.41 -16.29
C VAL A 227 -0.97 -12.83 -17.37
N ALA A 228 -1.25 -11.53 -17.32
CA ALA A 228 -2.05 -10.85 -18.33
C ALA A 228 -1.38 -10.93 -19.71
N ARG A 229 -0.07 -10.68 -19.80
CA ARG A 229 0.69 -10.80 -21.05
C ARG A 229 0.59 -12.21 -21.61
N ARG A 230 0.81 -13.24 -20.80
CA ARG A 230 0.62 -14.63 -21.22
C ARG A 230 -0.79 -14.87 -21.75
N ARG A 231 -1.82 -14.46 -20.99
CA ARG A 231 -3.23 -14.69 -21.32
C ARG A 231 -3.68 -14.00 -22.59
N TYR A 232 -3.26 -12.74 -22.81
CA TYR A 232 -3.80 -11.91 -23.90
C TYR A 232 -2.89 -11.87 -25.14
N THR A 233 -1.59 -12.14 -25.00
CA THR A 233 -0.64 -12.08 -26.12
C THR A 233 0.07 -13.40 -26.40
N GLY A 234 -0.15 -14.44 -25.58
CA GLY A 234 0.48 -15.75 -25.74
C GLY A 234 1.99 -15.71 -25.54
N GLN A 235 2.52 -14.72 -24.83
CA GLN A 235 3.96 -14.59 -24.54
C GLN A 235 4.29 -15.17 -23.17
N ALA A 236 5.39 -15.92 -23.09
CA ALA A 236 5.89 -16.41 -21.80
C ALA A 236 6.34 -15.24 -20.92
N GLY A 237 6.40 -15.49 -19.61
CA GLY A 237 6.86 -14.51 -18.64
C GLY A 237 7.41 -15.18 -17.39
N GLU A 238 7.29 -14.47 -16.28
CA GLU A 238 7.69 -14.96 -14.96
C GLU A 238 6.73 -14.43 -13.89
N VAL A 239 6.51 -15.21 -12.84
CA VAL A 239 5.76 -14.80 -11.65
C VAL A 239 6.67 -14.85 -10.44
N THR A 240 6.37 -14.03 -9.44
CA THR A 240 7.08 -14.04 -8.17
C THR A 240 6.39 -14.99 -7.21
N ILE A 241 7.16 -15.89 -6.61
CA ILE A 241 6.75 -16.78 -5.54
C ILE A 241 7.26 -16.17 -4.24
N VAL A 242 6.36 -16.01 -3.26
CA VAL A 242 6.61 -15.25 -2.03
C VAL A 242 5.91 -15.98 -0.89
N ALA A 243 6.64 -16.29 0.17
CA ALA A 243 6.04 -16.88 1.37
C ALA A 243 5.19 -15.85 2.13
N ALA A 244 4.07 -16.27 2.75
CA ALA A 244 3.22 -15.37 3.54
C ALA A 244 4.01 -14.66 4.64
N ARG A 245 4.97 -15.38 5.25
CA ARG A 245 5.87 -14.84 6.27
C ARG A 245 6.66 -13.62 5.79
N VAL A 246 7.07 -13.56 4.53
CA VAL A 246 7.79 -12.40 3.98
C VAL A 246 6.90 -11.16 3.94
N VAL A 247 5.62 -11.34 3.66
CA VAL A 247 4.64 -10.25 3.67
C VAL A 247 4.35 -9.79 5.10
N LEU A 248 4.15 -10.73 6.03
CA LEU A 248 3.99 -10.42 7.45
C LEU A 248 5.20 -9.67 8.02
N ASP A 249 6.42 -10.12 7.72
CA ASP A 249 7.63 -9.45 8.16
C ASP A 249 7.73 -8.01 7.63
N ALA A 250 7.41 -7.78 6.35
CA ALA A 250 7.41 -6.44 5.77
C ALA A 250 6.37 -5.51 6.42
N ILE A 251 5.25 -6.05 6.90
CA ILE A 251 4.20 -5.29 7.57
C ILE A 251 4.57 -5.05 9.04
N TYR A 252 4.96 -6.08 9.79
CA TYR A 252 4.99 -6.02 11.26
C TYR A 252 6.39 -5.85 11.87
N ARG A 253 7.46 -6.30 11.20
CA ARG A 253 8.83 -6.18 11.76
C ARG A 253 9.24 -4.73 12.00
N PRO A 254 9.02 -3.77 11.08
CA PRO A 254 9.34 -2.37 11.35
C PRO A 254 8.53 -1.78 12.52
N VAL A 255 7.25 -2.17 12.65
CA VAL A 255 6.38 -1.73 13.74
C VAL A 255 6.90 -2.24 15.10
N ALA A 256 7.25 -3.53 15.17
CA ALA A 256 7.78 -4.14 16.38
C ALA A 256 9.15 -3.58 16.77
N ALA A 257 10.05 -3.36 15.80
CA ALA A 257 11.39 -2.84 16.04
C ALA A 257 11.38 -1.44 16.68
N GLU A 258 10.39 -0.61 16.36
CA GLU A 258 10.25 0.72 16.96
C GLU A 258 9.48 0.73 18.29
N GLY A 259 8.82 -0.38 18.64
CA GLY A 259 7.96 -0.47 19.83
C GLY A 259 6.77 0.50 19.78
N SER A 260 6.35 0.90 18.59
CA SER A 260 5.25 1.84 18.37
C SER A 260 3.94 1.07 18.22
N VAL A 261 3.11 1.06 19.28
CA VAL A 261 1.79 0.41 19.25
C VAL A 261 0.69 1.31 18.66
N VAL A 262 0.96 2.62 18.54
CA VAL A 262 0.05 3.61 17.92
C VAL A 262 0.62 4.09 16.60
N ARG A 263 -0.16 3.95 15.51
CA ARG A 263 0.15 4.51 14.19
C ARG A 263 -0.35 5.94 14.06
N THR A 264 -1.59 6.20 14.45
CA THR A 264 -2.20 7.53 14.36
C THR A 264 -2.88 7.91 15.66
N MET A 265 -2.60 9.13 16.11
CA MET A 265 -3.26 9.75 17.25
C MET A 265 -4.03 10.97 16.76
N SER A 266 -5.33 11.00 17.01
CA SER A 266 -6.25 12.05 16.59
C SER A 266 -6.88 12.72 17.80
N HIS A 267 -6.92 14.04 17.81
CA HIS A 267 -7.59 14.83 18.83
C HIS A 267 -8.51 15.87 18.21
N GLU A 268 -9.67 16.06 18.82
CA GLU A 268 -10.54 17.19 18.51
C GLU A 268 -9.79 18.50 18.79
N LEU A 269 -9.92 19.47 17.87
CA LEU A 269 -9.38 20.80 18.13
C LEU A 269 -10.17 21.45 19.27
N THR A 270 -9.51 21.55 20.43
CA THR A 270 -10.08 22.09 21.65
C THR A 270 -10.62 23.50 21.44
N LYS A 271 -11.86 23.72 21.90
CA LYS A 271 -12.50 25.03 21.93
C LYS A 271 -12.64 25.47 23.38
N LYS A 272 -12.53 26.78 23.60
CA LYS A 272 -12.98 27.39 24.84
C LYS A 272 -14.48 27.66 24.74
N ASP A 273 -15.20 27.43 25.81
CA ASP A 273 -16.60 27.84 25.92
C ASP A 273 -16.70 29.37 26.09
N LEU A 274 -17.93 29.87 26.22
CA LEU A 274 -18.19 31.30 26.40
C LEU A 274 -17.64 31.86 27.72
N GLN A 275 -17.31 30.98 28.67
CA GLN A 275 -16.74 31.29 29.97
C GLN A 275 -15.20 31.25 29.93
N GLY A 276 -14.61 30.81 28.80
CA GLY A 276 -13.16 30.71 28.62
C GLY A 276 -12.57 29.39 29.12
N GLU A 277 -13.41 28.45 29.58
CA GLU A 277 -13.03 27.13 30.06
C GLU A 277 -12.90 26.15 28.88
N PHE A 278 -12.03 25.16 29.01
CA PHE A 278 -11.83 24.14 27.98
C PHE A 278 -12.96 23.11 28.05
N SER A 279 -13.62 22.84 26.93
CA SER A 279 -14.56 21.72 26.81
C SER A 279 -13.80 20.38 26.84
N GLY A 280 -14.53 19.29 27.13
CA GLY A 280 -13.98 17.93 26.96
C GLY A 280 -13.44 17.73 25.54
N ILE A 281 -12.34 16.97 25.43
CA ILE A 281 -11.65 16.70 24.16
C ILE A 281 -11.85 15.23 23.83
N ASN A 282 -12.36 14.95 22.63
CA ASN A 282 -12.34 13.60 22.11
C ASN A 282 -10.94 13.26 21.57
N ALA A 283 -10.45 12.09 21.96
CA ALA A 283 -9.16 11.57 21.54
C ALA A 283 -9.33 10.15 21.01
N ARG A 284 -8.60 9.84 19.94
CA ARG A 284 -8.58 8.51 19.34
C ARG A 284 -7.15 8.11 19.04
N MET A 285 -6.85 6.84 19.28
CA MET A 285 -5.60 6.20 18.89
C MET A 285 -5.95 5.01 18.00
N THR A 286 -5.23 4.87 16.90
CA THR A 286 -5.32 3.71 16.01
C THR A 286 -3.92 3.19 15.75
N GLY A 287 -3.75 1.88 15.79
CA GLY A 287 -2.53 1.19 15.40
C GLY A 287 -2.89 -0.01 14.54
N PRO A 288 -1.94 -0.56 13.77
CA PRO A 288 -2.15 -1.79 13.02
C PRO A 288 -2.51 -2.98 13.93
N GLY A 289 -2.19 -2.90 15.23
CA GLY A 289 -2.11 -4.07 16.10
C GLY A 289 -0.90 -4.93 15.70
N LEU A 290 -0.25 -5.55 16.67
CA LEU A 290 0.62 -6.69 16.35
C LEU A 290 -0.26 -7.93 16.34
N PRO A 291 -0.05 -8.88 15.39
CA PRO A 291 -0.72 -10.17 15.44
C PRO A 291 -0.39 -10.89 16.76
N ASP A 292 -1.21 -11.87 17.11
CA ASP A 292 -0.90 -12.76 18.24
C ASP A 292 0.39 -13.56 17.95
N GLU A 293 1.09 -14.01 19.00
CA GLU A 293 2.36 -14.76 18.87
C GLU A 293 2.21 -16.03 18.01
N ASP A 294 1.02 -16.65 18.03
CA ASP A 294 0.69 -17.82 17.21
C ASP A 294 0.57 -17.49 15.70
N GLU A 295 0.27 -16.24 15.35
CA GLU A 295 0.14 -15.77 13.96
C GLU A 295 1.45 -15.17 13.44
N TRP A 296 2.21 -14.47 14.29
CA TRP A 296 3.49 -13.89 13.93
C TRP A 296 4.39 -13.69 15.15
N ASP A 297 5.50 -14.42 15.17
CA ASP A 297 6.59 -14.22 16.14
C ASP A 297 7.78 -13.49 15.48
N PRO A 298 8.19 -12.28 15.93
CA PRO A 298 9.33 -11.56 15.39
C PRO A 298 10.68 -12.29 15.53
N GLU A 299 10.81 -13.16 16.54
CA GLU A 299 12.03 -13.92 16.86
C GLU A 299 12.11 -15.26 16.14
N ALA A 300 11.01 -15.71 15.52
CA ALA A 300 11.01 -16.93 14.73
C ALA A 300 12.04 -16.81 13.58
N PRO A 301 12.83 -17.87 13.33
CA PRO A 301 13.78 -17.87 12.21
C PRO A 301 13.02 -17.62 10.91
N ALA A 302 13.67 -16.91 9.99
CA ALA A 302 13.16 -16.68 8.64
C ALA A 302 13.21 -18.00 7.84
N ASP A 303 12.34 -18.95 8.19
CA ASP A 303 12.30 -20.30 7.64
C ASP A 303 11.69 -20.36 6.23
N GLY A 304 11.22 -19.22 5.71
CA GLY A 304 10.73 -19.09 4.34
C GLY A 304 11.86 -18.81 3.33
N PRO A 305 11.86 -19.46 2.14
CA PRO A 305 12.79 -19.10 1.08
C PRO A 305 12.56 -17.64 0.65
N PRO A 306 13.63 -16.90 0.27
CA PRO A 306 13.49 -15.54 -0.20
C PRO A 306 12.63 -15.49 -1.47
N PRO A 307 11.92 -14.37 -1.71
CA PRO A 307 11.13 -14.18 -2.92
C PRO A 307 11.92 -14.50 -4.18
N ARG A 308 11.36 -15.38 -5.02
CA ARG A 308 12.03 -15.88 -6.23
C ARG A 308 11.13 -15.79 -7.44
N ARG A 309 11.73 -15.64 -8.61
CA ARG A 309 11.01 -15.62 -9.89
C ARG A 309 10.96 -17.03 -10.46
N VAL A 310 9.79 -17.41 -10.96
CA VAL A 310 9.55 -18.70 -11.62
C VAL A 310 9.05 -18.44 -13.02
N VAL A 311 9.55 -19.23 -13.97
CA VAL A 311 9.12 -19.16 -15.37
C VAL A 311 7.62 -19.45 -15.45
N LEU A 312 6.90 -18.55 -16.13
CA LEU A 312 5.49 -18.68 -16.47
C LEU A 312 5.39 -19.04 -17.96
N PRO A 313 5.41 -20.33 -18.32
CA PRO A 313 5.32 -20.77 -19.71
C PRO A 313 3.92 -20.54 -20.29
N VAL A 314 3.86 -20.44 -21.61
CA VAL A 314 2.61 -20.33 -22.39
C VAL A 314 1.89 -21.68 -22.41
N ARG A 315 0.63 -21.71 -21.99
CA ARG A 315 -0.20 -22.93 -22.08
C ARG A 315 -0.75 -23.11 -23.49
N GLN A 316 -1.16 -24.32 -23.84
CA GLN A 316 -1.75 -24.57 -25.16
C GLN A 316 -2.99 -23.69 -25.41
N GLN A 317 -3.80 -23.45 -24.38
CA GLN A 317 -4.97 -22.56 -24.45
C GLN A 317 -4.61 -21.08 -24.65
N ASP A 318 -3.47 -20.63 -24.12
CA ASP A 318 -3.01 -19.23 -24.23
C ASP A 318 -2.43 -18.92 -25.63
N ARG A 319 -2.12 -19.94 -26.45
CA ARG A 319 -1.61 -19.77 -27.83
C ARG A 319 -2.67 -19.27 -28.80
N ARG A 320 -3.95 -19.31 -28.41
CA ARG A 320 -5.03 -18.71 -29.19
C ARG A 320 -5.26 -17.32 -28.62
N ILE A 321 -4.93 -16.29 -29.40
CA ILE A 321 -5.31 -14.91 -29.04
C ILE A 321 -6.83 -14.91 -28.81
N ILE A 322 -7.26 -14.56 -27.60
CA ILE A 322 -8.68 -14.49 -27.23
C ILE A 322 -9.30 -13.34 -28.04
N SER A 323 -9.76 -13.63 -29.26
CA SER A 323 -10.67 -12.76 -29.98
C SER A 323 -12.09 -13.14 -29.57
N THR A 324 -12.72 -12.26 -28.80
CA THR A 324 -14.10 -12.48 -28.33
C THR A 324 -15.14 -12.31 -29.44
N SER A 325 -14.76 -11.97 -30.68
CA SER A 325 -15.72 -11.78 -31.78
C SER A 325 -15.10 -11.77 -33.17
N THR A 326 -15.77 -12.42 -34.13
CA THR A 326 -15.50 -12.29 -35.57
C THR A 326 -15.99 -10.96 -36.17
N ARG A 327 -16.73 -10.14 -35.41
CA ARG A 327 -17.32 -8.87 -35.85
C ARG A 327 -16.58 -7.61 -35.38
N LYS A 328 -15.48 -7.75 -34.65
CA LYS A 328 -14.78 -6.60 -34.05
C LYS A 328 -13.52 -6.26 -34.83
N LEU A 329 -13.31 -4.95 -35.05
CA LEU A 329 -12.13 -4.42 -35.74
C LEU A 329 -10.84 -4.63 -34.94
N LEU A 330 -10.93 -4.58 -33.61
CA LEU A 330 -9.79 -4.74 -32.70
C LEU A 330 -9.94 -6.06 -31.93
N PRO A 331 -8.88 -6.88 -31.85
CA PRO A 331 -8.92 -8.21 -31.22
C PRO A 331 -9.15 -8.15 -29.71
N PHE A 332 -8.93 -6.98 -29.09
CA PHE A 332 -9.10 -6.74 -27.65
C PHE A 332 -10.41 -6.04 -27.28
N SER A 333 -11.29 -5.75 -28.25
CA SER A 333 -12.57 -5.11 -27.96
C SER A 333 -13.47 -6.10 -27.19
N PRO A 334 -13.92 -5.80 -25.95
CA PRO A 334 -14.76 -6.73 -25.20
C PRO A 334 -16.19 -6.79 -25.71
N ASN A 335 -16.96 -7.83 -25.37
CA ASN A 335 -18.34 -8.00 -25.88
C ASN A 335 -19.32 -6.93 -25.39
N TRP A 336 -19.04 -6.34 -24.23
CA TRP A 336 -19.85 -5.29 -23.64
C TRP A 336 -19.52 -3.87 -24.15
N SER A 337 -18.49 -3.69 -25.00
CA SER A 337 -18.16 -2.36 -25.56
C SER A 337 -18.88 -2.03 -26.86
N THR A 338 -19.69 -2.96 -27.40
CA THR A 338 -20.52 -2.69 -28.57
C THR A 338 -21.77 -1.89 -28.17
N ARG A 339 -22.09 -0.84 -28.93
CA ARG A 339 -23.46 -0.29 -28.90
C ARG A 339 -24.40 -1.36 -29.45
N VAL A 340 -25.49 -1.62 -28.71
CA VAL A 340 -26.63 -2.43 -29.16
C VAL A 340 -27.21 -1.83 -30.44
#